data_AF-A0A914K6G8-F1
#
_entry.id   AF-A0A914K6G8-F1
#
_cell.length_a   1.000
_cell.length_b   1.000
_cell.length_c   1.000
_cell.angle_alpha   90.00
_cell.angle_beta   90.00
_cell.angle_gamma   90.00
#
_symmetry.space_group_name_H-M   'P 1'
#
loop_
_entity.id
_entity.type
_entity.pdbx_description
1 polymer ?
#
loop_
_entity_poly.entity_id
_entity_poly.type
_entity_poly.pdbx_seq_one_letter_code
_entity_poly.pdbx_strand_id
1 'polypeptide(L)'
;MILMSVLVSIYYNVVVAWAILYLFILVTGRFSWWSTCAQDFNTPYCYSSLEDNRCTSLLNHGNNGSVIGFFFNGSCFDKSVSADVFDFRSTLFSEKGAVSPAEEFFENYVLEKSDSMEDIGGLNWKITICYAVAWGITAFALRKGVKLVGKLAR
;
A
#
# COMPACT_ATOMS: atom_id res chain seq x y z
N MET A 1 -22.99 -2.26 -27.45
CA MET A 1 -21.59 -2.72 -27.49
C MET A 1 -20.61 -1.60 -27.14
N ILE A 2 -20.71 -0.42 -27.75
CA ILE A 2 -19.80 0.73 -27.51
C ILE A 2 -19.75 1.14 -26.02
N LEU A 3 -20.90 1.25 -25.34
CA LEU A 3 -20.95 1.63 -23.92
C LEU A 3 -20.16 0.66 -23.03
N MET A 4 -20.37 -0.65 -23.22
CA MET A 4 -19.66 -1.68 -22.45
C MET A 4 -18.16 -1.62 -22.71
N SER A 5 -17.74 -1.40 -23.95
CA SER A 5 -16.32 -1.25 -24.29
C SER A 5 -15.67 -0.02 -23.64
N VAL A 6 -16.40 1.10 -23.55
CA VAL A 6 -15.90 2.32 -22.88
C VAL A 6 -15.76 2.10 -21.37
N LEU A 7 -16.76 1.51 -20.71
CA LEU A 7 -16.72 1.23 -19.27
C LEU A 7 -15.57 0.28 -18.91
N VAL A 8 -15.41 -0.79 -19.70
CA VAL A 8 -14.31 -1.73 -19.55
C VAL A 8 -12.96 -1.02 -19.73
N SER A 9 -12.82 -0.16 -20.75
CA SER A 9 -11.59 0.59 -20.98
C SER A 9 -11.24 1.53 -19.82
N ILE A 10 -12.22 2.25 -19.25
CA ILE A 10 -12.01 3.13 -18.10
C ILE A 10 -11.52 2.31 -16.90
N TYR A 11 -12.18 1.21 -16.58
CA TYR A 11 -11.83 0.35 -15.45
C TYR A 11 -10.42 -0.25 -15.58
N TYR A 12 -10.08 -0.84 -16.73
CA TYR A 12 -8.76 -1.44 -16.92
C TYR A 12 -7.64 -0.39 -16.89
N ASN A 13 -7.87 0.82 -17.40
CA ASN A 13 -6.88 1.90 -17.30
C ASN A 13 -6.63 2.32 -15.84
N VAL A 14 -7.59 2.18 -14.92
CA VAL A 14 -7.36 2.42 -13.48
C VAL A 14 -6.39 1.39 -12.90
N VAL A 15 -6.59 0.10 -13.21
CA VAL A 15 -5.68 -0.96 -12.76
C VAL A 15 -4.27 -0.77 -13.31
N VAL A 16 -4.16 -0.37 -14.59
CA VAL A 16 -2.87 -0.03 -15.20
C VAL A 16 -2.23 1.19 -14.51
N ALA A 17 -3.01 2.19 -14.11
CA ALA A 17 -2.50 3.34 -13.38
C ALA A 17 -1.90 2.94 -12.03
N TRP A 18 -2.53 2.01 -11.29
CA TRP A 18 -1.95 1.44 -10.07
C TRP A 18 -0.61 0.77 -10.37
N ALA A 19 -0.55 -0.09 -11.39
CA ALA A 19 0.69 -0.76 -11.77
C ALA A 19 1.81 0.23 -12.14
N ILE A 20 1.50 1.33 -12.85
CA ILE A 20 2.45 2.40 -13.17
C ILE A 20 2.98 3.07 -11.89
N LEU A 21 2.10 3.35 -10.92
CA LEU A 21 2.48 3.94 -9.64
C LEU A 21 3.43 3.01 -8.86
N TYR A 22 3.09 1.73 -8.74
CA TYR A 22 3.97 0.74 -8.10
C TYR A 22 5.31 0.62 -8.82
N LEU A 23 5.31 0.60 -10.15
CA LEU A 23 6.54 0.57 -10.95
C LEU A 23 7.40 1.82 -10.68
N PHE A 24 6.80 3.00 -10.60
CA PHE A 24 7.52 4.22 -10.27
C PHE A 24 8.17 4.16 -8.88
N ILE A 25 7.47 3.60 -7.89
CA ILE A 25 8.02 3.42 -6.54
C ILE A 25 9.18 2.42 -6.53
N LEU A 26 9.10 1.36 -7.32
CA LEU A 26 10.19 0.40 -7.50
C LEU A 26 11.43 1.06 -8.14
N VAL A 27 11.23 1.86 -9.20
CA VAL A 27 12.32 2.57 -9.89
C VAL A 27 12.98 3.62 -9.00
N THR A 28 12.20 4.28 -8.13
CA THR A 28 12.72 5.27 -7.17
C THR A 28 13.32 4.64 -5.91
N GLY A 29 13.28 3.31 -5.77
CA GLY A 29 13.87 2.58 -4.65
C GLY A 29 13.16 2.76 -3.31
N ARG A 30 11.90 3.22 -3.30
CA ARG A 30 11.12 3.46 -2.07
C ARG A 30 10.30 2.26 -1.63
N PHE A 31 10.92 1.08 -1.62
CA PHE A 31 10.24 -0.19 -1.26
C PHE A 31 9.82 -0.25 0.21
N SER A 32 10.43 0.56 1.09
CA SER A 32 10.11 0.56 2.52
C SER A 32 8.62 0.84 2.78
N TRP A 33 7.98 1.63 1.92
CA TRP A 33 6.64 2.19 2.16
C TRP A 33 5.53 1.16 2.32
N TRP A 34 5.61 0.00 1.68
CA TRP A 34 4.63 -1.09 1.85
C TRP A 34 5.15 -2.25 2.72
N SER A 35 6.37 -2.13 3.26
CA SER A 35 7.02 -3.21 4.03
C SER A 35 7.12 -2.91 5.53
N THR A 36 6.95 -1.65 5.92
CA THR A 36 7.11 -1.17 7.29
C THR A 36 5.87 -0.46 7.77
N CYS A 37 5.53 -0.63 9.05
CA CYS A 37 4.46 0.06 9.74
C CYS A 37 4.87 1.46 10.25
N ALA A 38 6.08 1.94 9.94
CA ALA A 38 6.64 3.20 10.45
C ALA A 38 6.36 4.48 9.63
N GLN A 39 5.34 4.48 8.77
CA GLN A 39 5.06 5.58 7.85
C GLN A 39 3.80 6.36 8.26
N ASP A 40 3.71 7.63 7.87
CA ASP A 40 2.67 8.57 8.32
C ASP A 40 1.22 8.19 7.96
N PHE A 41 1.03 7.35 6.94
CA PHE A 41 -0.30 6.89 6.51
C PHE A 41 -0.75 5.61 7.24
N ASN A 42 0.10 5.03 8.08
CA ASN A 42 -0.23 3.81 8.79
C ASN A 42 -1.08 4.11 10.02
N THR A 43 -2.05 3.24 10.28
CA THR A 43 -2.90 3.36 11.46
C THR A 43 -2.34 2.50 12.60
N PRO A 44 -2.84 2.62 13.84
CA PRO A 44 -2.42 1.73 14.93
C PRO A 44 -2.80 0.26 14.72
N TYR A 45 -3.55 -0.08 13.67
CA TYR A 45 -3.91 -1.46 13.30
C TYR A 45 -2.80 -2.17 12.49
N CYS A 46 -1.76 -1.44 12.07
CA CYS A 46 -0.66 -2.00 11.29
C CYS A 46 0.17 -3.01 12.09
N TYR A 47 0.36 -4.20 11.52
CA TYR A 47 1.15 -5.27 12.12
C TYR A 47 2.13 -5.89 11.11
N SER A 48 3.37 -6.07 11.55
CA SER A 48 4.43 -6.76 10.81
C SER A 48 5.27 -7.63 11.74
N SER A 49 5.29 -8.94 11.49
CA SER A 49 6.10 -9.88 12.27
C SER A 49 7.60 -9.63 12.13
N LEU A 50 8.04 -9.10 10.99
CA LEU A 50 9.44 -8.75 10.75
C LEU A 50 9.86 -7.58 11.66
N GLU A 51 8.99 -6.60 11.87
CA GLU A 51 9.26 -5.46 12.74
C GLU A 51 9.25 -5.84 14.22
N ASP A 52 8.35 -6.72 14.65
CA ASP A 52 8.36 -7.26 16.02
C ASP A 52 9.67 -8.02 16.32
N ASN A 53 10.13 -8.85 15.37
CA ASN A 53 11.40 -9.56 15.48
C ASN A 53 12.62 -8.61 15.50
N ARG A 54 12.57 -7.56 14.67
CA ARG A 54 13.63 -6.53 14.64
C ARG A 54 13.64 -5.69 15.92
N CYS A 55 12.47 -5.37 16.47
CA CYS A 55 12.36 -4.67 17.75
C CYS A 55 12.91 -5.52 18.90
N THR A 56 12.56 -6.82 18.91
CA THR A 56 13.13 -7.79 19.85
C THR A 56 14.65 -7.86 19.75
N SER A 57 15.22 -7.93 18.54
CA SER A 57 16.68 -8.00 18.39
C SER A 57 17.41 -6.73 18.83
N LEU A 58 16.80 -5.55 18.62
CA LEU A 58 17.36 -4.27 19.07
C LEU A 58 17.40 -4.17 20.61
N LEU A 59 16.34 -4.58 21.30
CA LEU A 59 16.29 -4.56 22.76
C LEU A 59 17.27 -5.56 23.38
N ASN A 60 17.43 -6.72 22.76
CA ASN A 60 18.37 -7.75 23.21
C ASN A 60 19.85 -7.36 23.01
N HIS A 61 20.17 -6.49 22.04
CA HIS A 61 21.54 -6.00 21.90
C HIS A 61 21.94 -5.06 23.06
N GLY A 62 20.98 -4.42 23.73
CA GLY A 62 21.22 -3.52 24.85
C GLY A 62 21.30 -4.20 26.22
N ASN A 63 20.83 -5.44 26.34
CA ASN A 63 20.62 -6.11 27.62
C ASN A 63 21.25 -7.52 27.64
N ASN A 64 21.79 -7.93 28.78
CA ASN A 64 22.31 -9.30 28.97
C ASN A 64 21.20 -10.37 29.14
N GLY A 65 19.95 -10.05 28.80
CA GLY A 65 18.77 -10.88 29.00
C GLY A 65 17.94 -11.06 27.73
N SER A 66 17.05 -12.05 27.73
CA SER A 66 16.09 -12.28 26.64
C SER A 66 14.83 -11.45 26.88
N VAL A 67 14.77 -10.30 26.23
CA VAL A 67 13.63 -9.39 26.16
C VAL A 67 12.78 -9.73 24.93
N ILE A 68 11.46 -9.65 25.07
CA ILE A 68 10.51 -9.75 23.95
C ILE A 68 10.06 -8.34 23.61
N GLY A 69 10.42 -7.86 22.42
CA GLY A 69 10.04 -6.56 21.90
C GLY A 69 8.87 -6.64 20.93
N PHE A 70 8.06 -5.59 20.88
CA PHE A 70 6.98 -5.46 19.90
C PHE A 70 6.95 -4.05 19.31
N PHE A 71 6.63 -3.96 18.03
CA PHE A 71 6.46 -2.70 17.33
C PHE A 71 5.00 -2.25 17.44
N PHE A 72 4.79 -0.98 17.79
CA PHE A 72 3.46 -0.39 17.86
C PHE A 72 3.53 1.12 17.59
N ASN A 73 2.67 1.61 16.68
CA ASN A 73 2.49 3.03 16.39
C ASN A 73 3.81 3.82 16.19
N GLY A 74 4.72 3.30 15.36
CA GLY A 74 6.00 3.95 15.06
C GLY A 74 7.13 3.72 16.08
N SER A 75 6.84 3.10 17.23
CA SER A 75 7.79 2.91 18.33
C SER A 75 8.01 1.43 18.67
N CYS A 76 9.18 1.12 19.22
CA CYS A 76 9.54 -0.21 19.69
C CYS A 76 9.41 -0.26 21.21
N PHE A 77 8.64 -1.23 21.73
CA PHE A 77 8.34 -1.37 23.15
C PHE A 77 8.80 -2.73 23.68
N ASP A 78 9.17 -2.75 24.96
CA ASP A 78 9.49 -3.96 25.70
C ASP A 78 8.21 -4.52 26.33
N LYS A 79 7.89 -5.79 26.09
CA LYS A 79 6.71 -6.45 26.65
C LYS A 79 6.66 -6.44 28.18
N SER A 80 7.81 -6.51 28.85
CA SER A 80 7.91 -6.58 30.30
C SER A 80 7.74 -5.22 30.99
N VAL A 81 8.20 -4.15 30.33
CA VAL A 81 8.09 -2.76 30.83
C VAL A 81 6.75 -2.12 30.43
N SER A 82 6.24 -2.48 29.25
CA SER A 82 5.07 -1.87 28.63
C SER A 82 3.93 -2.89 28.45
N ALA A 83 3.67 -3.69 29.47
CA ALA A 83 2.65 -4.74 29.44
C ALA A 83 1.25 -4.19 29.13
N ASP A 84 0.88 -3.03 29.69
CA ASP A 84 -0.41 -2.38 29.43
C ASP A 84 -0.57 -1.98 27.95
N VAL A 85 0.52 -1.54 27.31
CA VAL A 85 0.53 -1.17 25.88
C VAL A 85 0.40 -2.43 25.01
N PHE A 86 1.03 -3.54 25.42
CA PHE A 86 0.90 -4.81 24.73
C PHE A 86 -0.55 -5.35 24.81
N ASP A 87 -1.17 -5.26 25.98
CA ASP A 87 -2.58 -5.65 26.18
C ASP A 87 -3.51 -4.78 25.33
N PHE A 88 -3.31 -3.46 25.33
CA PHE A 88 -4.03 -2.53 24.46
C PHE A 88 -3.87 -2.88 22.97
N ARG A 89 -2.65 -3.20 22.51
CA ARG A 89 -2.42 -3.65 21.12
C ARG A 89 -3.22 -4.91 20.80
N SER A 90 -3.21 -5.89 21.72
CA SER A 90 -3.88 -7.17 21.50
C SER A 90 -5.41 -7.04 21.45
N THR A 91 -6.00 -6.20 22.30
CA THR A 91 -7.43 -5.91 22.29
C THR A 91 -7.84 -5.16 21.02
N LEU A 92 -7.05 -4.16 20.61
CA LEU A 92 -7.25 -3.40 19.37
C LEU A 92 -7.26 -4.31 18.13
N PHE A 93 -6.30 -5.23 18.05
CA PHE A 93 -6.21 -6.20 16.96
C PHE A 93 -7.34 -7.24 17.01
N SER A 94 -7.83 -7.58 18.19
CA SER A 94 -8.97 -8.50 18.34
C SER A 94 -10.30 -7.87 17.93
N GLU A 95 -10.47 -6.56 18.11
CA GLU A 95 -11.72 -5.86 17.79
C GLU A 95 -11.82 -5.51 16.29
N LYS A 96 -10.75 -4.92 15.73
CA LYS A 96 -10.74 -4.41 14.34
C LYS A 96 -9.98 -5.27 13.34
N GLY A 97 -9.17 -6.22 13.82
CA GLY A 97 -8.24 -6.99 12.99
C GLY A 97 -6.89 -6.29 12.84
N ALA A 98 -5.82 -7.09 12.82
CA ALA A 98 -4.48 -6.61 12.47
C ALA A 98 -4.35 -6.55 10.94
N VAL A 99 -3.83 -5.44 10.42
CA VAL A 99 -3.70 -5.18 8.98
C VAL A 99 -2.23 -5.17 8.59
N SER A 100 -1.90 -5.71 7.41
CA SER A 100 -0.52 -5.73 6.93
C SER A 100 -0.07 -4.34 6.40
N PRO A 101 1.22 -3.97 6.50
CA PRO A 101 1.71 -2.69 5.98
C PRO A 101 1.49 -2.53 4.47
N ALA A 102 1.44 -3.63 3.72
CA ALA A 102 1.18 -3.60 2.28
C ALA A 102 -0.29 -3.28 1.96
N GLU A 103 -1.20 -3.75 2.80
CA GLU A 103 -2.64 -3.47 2.69
C GLU A 103 -2.94 -2.03 3.06
N GLU A 104 -2.38 -1.52 4.17
CA GLU A 104 -2.52 -0.10 4.53
C GLU A 104 -1.91 0.83 3.47
N PHE A 105 -0.77 0.45 2.91
CA PHE A 105 -0.18 1.19 1.80
C PHE A 105 -1.15 1.28 0.61
N PHE A 106 -1.85 0.20 0.29
CA PHE A 106 -2.82 0.23 -0.80
C PHE A 106 -4.07 1.05 -0.43
N GLU A 107 -4.68 0.83 0.73
CA GLU A 107 -5.93 1.48 1.11
C GLU A 107 -5.76 2.97 1.44
N ASN A 108 -4.74 3.34 2.24
CA ASN A 108 -4.59 4.70 2.75
C ASN A 108 -3.72 5.57 1.85
N TYR A 109 -2.70 4.99 1.19
CA TYR A 109 -1.77 5.78 0.37
C TYR A 109 -2.08 5.74 -1.14
N VAL A 110 -2.38 4.55 -1.69
CA VAL A 110 -2.69 4.41 -3.13
C VAL A 110 -4.12 4.83 -3.41
N LEU A 111 -5.09 4.33 -2.64
CA LEU A 111 -6.51 4.61 -2.85
C LEU A 111 -6.98 5.89 -2.16
N GLU A 112 -6.42 6.22 -0.99
CA GLU A 112 -6.95 7.28 -0.09
C GLU A 112 -8.44 7.00 0.25
N LYS A 113 -8.70 5.80 0.77
CA LYS A 113 -10.03 5.32 1.14
C LYS A 113 -10.69 6.25 2.17
N SER A 114 -11.93 6.64 1.92
CA SER A 114 -12.74 7.44 2.85
C SER A 114 -13.48 6.55 3.86
N ASP A 115 -13.83 7.13 5.02
CA ASP A 115 -14.54 6.45 6.10
C ASP A 115 -16.00 6.12 5.76
N SER A 116 -16.59 6.80 4.76
CA SER A 116 -17.99 6.63 4.35
C SER A 116 -18.14 6.62 2.83
N MET A 117 -19.07 5.79 2.33
CA MET A 117 -19.44 5.75 0.91
C MET A 117 -20.10 7.05 0.42
N GLU A 118 -20.61 7.87 1.33
CA GLU A 118 -21.23 9.16 1.02
C GLU A 118 -20.18 10.28 0.85
N ASP A 119 -18.97 10.07 1.36
CA ASP A 119 -17.84 11.00 1.24
C ASP A 119 -16.88 10.48 0.17
N ILE A 120 -17.04 10.96 -1.06
CA ILE A 120 -16.17 10.61 -2.20
C ILE A 120 -14.73 11.12 -1.99
N GLY A 121 -14.50 11.94 -0.96
CA GLY A 121 -13.19 12.45 -0.58
C GLY A 121 -12.65 13.48 -1.58
N GLY A 122 -11.35 13.70 -1.51
CA GLY A 122 -10.61 14.58 -2.42
C GLY A 122 -10.11 13.87 -3.67
N LEU A 123 -9.58 14.64 -4.62
CA LEU A 123 -8.94 14.08 -5.82
C LEU A 123 -7.51 13.61 -5.49
N ASN A 124 -7.26 12.30 -5.54
CA ASN A 124 -5.92 11.73 -5.37
C ASN A 124 -5.02 12.02 -6.59
N TRP A 125 -4.26 13.11 -6.50
CA TRP A 125 -3.46 13.63 -7.61
C TRP A 125 -2.40 12.64 -8.13
N LYS A 126 -1.90 11.74 -7.27
CA LYS A 126 -0.90 10.73 -7.62
C LYS A 126 -1.48 9.74 -8.64
N ILE A 127 -2.69 9.27 -8.39
CA ILE A 127 -3.42 8.34 -9.26
C ILE A 127 -3.91 9.06 -10.52
N THR A 128 -4.38 10.30 -10.41
CA THR A 128 -4.84 11.08 -11.57
C THR A 128 -3.75 11.24 -12.62
N ILE A 129 -2.52 11.56 -12.20
CA ILE A 129 -1.37 11.64 -13.11
C ILE A 129 -1.07 10.27 -13.73
N CYS A 130 -1.00 9.20 -12.92
CA CYS A 130 -0.73 7.86 -13.43
C CYS A 130 -1.80 7.38 -14.42
N TYR A 131 -3.06 7.77 -14.19
CA TYR A 131 -4.18 7.48 -15.07
C TYR A 131 -4.09 8.22 -16.41
N ALA A 132 -3.69 9.49 -16.40
CA ALA A 132 -3.43 10.24 -17.64
C ALA A 132 -2.28 9.60 -18.44
N VAL A 133 -1.23 9.12 -17.77
CA VAL A 133 -0.12 8.39 -18.40
C VAL A 133 -0.60 7.05 -18.98
N ALA A 134 -1.43 6.28 -18.26
CA ALA A 134 -2.01 5.03 -18.74
C ALA A 134 -2.82 5.25 -20.04
N TRP A 135 -3.66 6.28 -20.07
CA TRP A 135 -4.39 6.68 -21.28
C TRP A 135 -3.46 7.12 -22.42
N GLY A 136 -2.38 7.83 -22.11
CA GLY A 136 -1.35 8.18 -23.09
C GLY A 136 -0.70 6.95 -23.72
N ILE A 137 -0.34 5.96 -22.89
CA ILE A 137 0.27 4.69 -23.34
C ILE A 137 -0.72 3.91 -24.20
N THR A 138 -1.98 3.77 -23.78
CA THR A 138 -2.99 3.03 -24.56
C THR A 138 -3.30 3.72 -25.89
N ALA A 139 -3.43 5.05 -25.93
CA ALA A 139 -3.61 5.80 -27.17
C ALA A 139 -2.41 5.63 -28.12
N PHE A 140 -1.19 5.66 -27.60
CA PHE A 140 0.02 5.41 -28.39
C PHE A 140 0.09 3.98 -28.92
N ALA A 141 -0.23 3.00 -28.07
CA ALA A 141 -0.28 1.59 -28.43
C ALA A 141 -1.34 1.31 -29.51
N LEU A 142 -2.51 1.96 -29.46
CA LEU A 142 -3.53 1.84 -30.50
C LEU A 142 -3.06 2.46 -31.83
N ARG A 143 -2.49 3.67 -31.80
CA ARG A 143 -1.99 4.35 -33.01
C ARG A 143 -0.91 3.54 -33.75
N LYS A 144 0.00 2.87 -33.03
CA LYS A 144 1.03 2.01 -33.63
C LYS A 144 0.58 0.57 -33.85
N GLY A 145 -0.24 0.03 -32.95
CA GLY A 145 -0.72 -1.35 -32.96
C GLY A 145 -1.60 -1.67 -34.16
N VAL A 146 -2.46 -0.73 -34.58
CA VAL A 146 -3.28 -0.91 -35.80
C VAL A 146 -2.41 -1.12 -37.05
N LYS A 147 -1.25 -0.46 -37.11
CA LYS A 147 -0.28 -0.63 -38.21
C LYS A 147 0.50 -1.95 -38.14
N LEU A 148 0.68 -2.50 -36.93
CA LEU A 148 1.40 -3.76 -36.70
C LEU A 148 0.51 -4.98 -36.95
N VAL A 149 -0.73 -4.96 -36.46
CA VAL A 149 -1.71 -6.05 -36.67
C VAL A 149 -2.05 -6.23 -38.15
N GLY A 150 -2.21 -5.13 -38.89
CA GLY A 150 -2.43 -5.20 -40.34
C GLY A 150 -1.23 -5.71 -41.15
N LYS A 151 -0.01 -5.66 -40.59
CA LYS A 151 1.19 -6.21 -41.24
C LYS A 151 1.42 -7.69 -40.95
N LEU A 152 0.92 -8.18 -39.81
CA LEU A 152 1.05 -9.59 -39.38
C LEU A 152 -0.14 -10.45 -39.84
N ALA A 153 -1.25 -9.84 -40.21
CA ALA A 153 -2.43 -10.53 -40.75
C ALA A 153 -2.37 -10.77 -42.27
N ARG A 154 -1.27 -10.41 -42.94
CA ARG A 154 -1.05 -10.64 -44.37
C ARG A 154 0.06 -11.67 -44.58
#